data_AF-A0A4S4F198-F1
#
_entry.id   AF-A0A4S4F198-F1
#
_cell.length_a   1.000
_cell.length_b   1.000
_cell.length_c   1.000
_cell.angle_alpha   90.00
_cell.angle_beta   90.00
_cell.angle_gamma   90.00
#
_symmetry.space_group_name_H-M   'P 1'
#
loop_
_entity.id
_entity.type
_entity.pdbx_description
1 polymer ?
#
loop_
_entity_poly.entity_id
_entity_poly.type
_entity_poly.pdbx_seq_one_letter_code
_entity_poly.pdbx_strand_id
1 'polypeptide(L)'
;MTGHVGDFGLGKFLADHATDGLSTNETSSIGIRGTIGYTAPEMFTGKRPTNEMFKDGLSLHGFVKEALPCSVSQISDPTLFKIEGEGEESFIRGEKIVKCLSLILEIGVHCSSELPRERMDINDVAANLHFIKDTLLGFEIH
;
A
#
# COMPACT_ATOMS: atom_id res chain seq x y z
N MET A 1 -3.24 -17.41 -1.28
CA MET A 1 -2.17 -16.91 -2.16
C MET A 1 -0.97 -16.59 -1.28
N THR A 2 0.24 -16.96 -1.70
CA THR A 2 1.48 -16.69 -0.95
C THR A 2 2.42 -15.90 -1.85
N GLY A 3 2.84 -14.72 -1.40
CA GLY A 3 3.86 -13.93 -2.08
C GLY A 3 5.24 -14.25 -1.51
N HIS A 4 6.27 -14.25 -2.37
CA HIS A 4 7.66 -14.39 -1.97
C HIS A 4 8.42 -13.15 -2.43
N VAL A 5 9.27 -12.59 -1.56
CA VAL A 5 10.12 -11.43 -1.87
C VAL A 5 11.54 -11.93 -2.18
N GLY A 6 12.16 -11.35 -3.20
CA GLY A 6 13.50 -11.70 -3.68
C GLY A 6 14.40 -10.48 -3.84
N ASP A 7 15.54 -10.65 -4.54
CA ASP A 7 16.47 -9.59 -4.93
C ASP A 7 17.12 -8.80 -3.77
N PHE A 8 17.50 -9.51 -2.72
CA PHE A 8 18.22 -8.95 -1.56
C PHE A 8 19.70 -8.60 -1.84
N GLY A 9 20.14 -8.53 -3.10
CA GLY A 9 21.54 -8.23 -3.47
C GLY A 9 22.04 -6.86 -3.01
N LEU A 10 21.13 -5.94 -2.67
CA LEU A 10 21.43 -4.62 -2.09
C LEU A 10 21.11 -4.51 -0.59
N GLY A 11 20.63 -5.59 0.05
CA GLY A 11 20.27 -5.60 1.47
C GLY A 11 21.47 -5.33 2.37
N LYS A 12 21.26 -4.56 3.44
CA LYS A 12 22.30 -4.22 4.42
C LYS A 12 21.76 -4.39 5.84
N PHE A 13 22.59 -4.93 6.72
CA PHE A 13 22.31 -4.95 8.15
C PHE A 13 22.61 -3.57 8.74
N LEU A 14 21.70 -3.04 9.54
CA LEU A 14 21.97 -1.86 10.36
C LEU A 14 22.39 -2.35 11.75
N ALA A 15 23.55 -1.90 12.21
CA ALA A 15 24.00 -2.13 13.57
C ALA A 15 23.56 -0.96 14.44
N ASP A 16 22.92 -1.27 15.57
CA ASP A 16 22.42 -0.29 16.53
C ASP A 16 23.60 0.18 17.39
N HIS A 17 24.29 1.26 16.99
CA HIS A 17 25.35 1.85 17.79
C HIS A 17 25.12 3.35 18.01
N ALA A 18 24.94 3.67 19.29
CA ALA A 18 24.80 4.98 19.87
C ALA A 18 25.87 5.99 19.39
N THR A 19 25.41 7.22 19.17
CA THR A 19 26.14 8.48 19.40
C THR A 19 27.67 8.44 19.22
N ASP A 20 28.17 8.65 18.00
CA ASP A 20 29.31 9.55 17.82
C ASP A 20 29.46 10.02 16.36
N GLY A 21 29.28 11.31 16.14
CA GLY A 21 30.13 12.07 15.21
C GLY A 21 30.05 11.91 13.69
N LEU A 22 28.92 11.49 13.06
CA LEU A 22 28.78 11.62 11.60
C LEU A 22 27.65 12.57 11.18
N SER A 23 28.07 13.57 10.41
CA SER A 23 27.35 14.76 9.92
C SER A 23 25.99 14.52 9.25
N THR A 24 24.95 15.14 9.83
CA THR A 24 23.91 15.96 9.18
C THR A 24 23.55 15.61 7.72
N ASN A 25 22.62 14.67 7.57
CA ASN A 25 21.50 14.71 6.61
C ASN A 25 20.44 13.71 7.10
N GLU A 26 20.01 13.91 8.36
CA GLU A 26 18.89 13.33 9.11
C GLU A 26 18.08 12.23 8.40
N THR A 27 18.67 11.05 8.33
CA THR A 27 17.92 9.79 8.28
C THR A 27 17.58 9.46 9.73
N SER A 28 16.57 10.14 10.30
CA SER A 28 16.12 9.89 11.67
C SER A 28 15.33 8.58 11.75
N SER A 29 15.99 7.46 11.52
CA SER A 29 15.42 6.13 11.75
C SER A 29 15.70 5.69 13.19
N ILE A 30 14.88 6.15 14.12
CA ILE A 30 14.60 5.40 15.37
C ILE A 30 13.86 4.08 15.06
N GLY A 31 13.52 3.82 13.80
CA GLY A 31 13.22 2.49 13.27
C GLY A 31 13.39 2.47 11.76
N ILE A 32 13.89 1.38 11.19
CA ILE A 32 13.86 1.15 9.74
C ILE A 32 12.39 1.12 9.33
N ARG A 33 11.86 2.23 8.81
CA ARG A 33 10.56 2.25 8.13
C ARG A 33 10.70 1.59 6.77
N GLY A 34 10.83 0.26 6.79
CA GLY A 34 10.68 -0.57 5.61
C GLY A 34 9.25 -0.44 5.09
N THR A 35 9.06 -0.46 3.77
CA THR A 35 7.71 -0.34 3.18
C THR A 35 7.51 -1.37 2.09
N ILE A 36 6.24 -1.67 1.80
CA ILE A 36 5.84 -2.39 0.58
C ILE A 36 5.92 -1.49 -0.67
N GLY A 37 6.32 -0.23 -0.52
CA GLY A 37 6.47 0.74 -1.60
C GLY A 37 5.21 0.91 -2.48
N TYR A 38 5.44 0.99 -3.78
CA TYR A 38 4.41 1.14 -4.81
C TYR A 38 3.64 -0.15 -5.12
N THR A 39 3.96 -1.29 -4.48
CA THR A 39 3.39 -2.59 -4.85
C THR A 39 1.86 -2.60 -4.73
N ALA A 40 1.29 -2.07 -3.65
CA ALA A 40 -0.17 -2.02 -3.51
C ALA A 40 -0.83 -1.11 -4.57
N PRO A 41 -0.43 0.17 -4.73
CA PRO A 41 -0.92 1.02 -5.82
C PRO A 41 -0.79 0.38 -7.22
N GLU A 42 0.35 -0.26 -7.50
CA GLU A 42 0.62 -0.89 -8.81
C GLU A 42 -0.30 -2.09 -9.06
N MET A 43 -0.40 -3.01 -8.09
CA MET A 43 -1.23 -4.21 -8.19
C MET A 43 -2.71 -3.88 -8.40
N PHE A 44 -3.26 -2.95 -7.62
CA PHE A 44 -4.70 -2.72 -7.62
C PHE A 44 -5.17 -1.72 -8.67
N THR A 45 -4.29 -0.88 -9.23
CA THR A 45 -4.64 0.00 -10.36
C THR A 45 -4.28 -0.58 -11.73
N GLY A 46 -3.47 -1.64 -11.75
CA GLY A 46 -2.88 -2.21 -12.96
C GLY A 46 -1.88 -1.28 -13.66
N LYS A 47 -1.40 -0.22 -12.97
CA LYS A 47 -0.52 0.80 -13.56
C LYS A 47 0.86 0.75 -12.94
N ARG A 48 1.87 0.59 -13.80
CA ARG A 48 3.27 0.65 -13.40
C ARG A 48 3.65 2.08 -12.98
N PRO A 49 4.48 2.27 -11.94
CA PRO A 49 5.02 3.59 -11.58
C PRO A 49 5.76 4.30 -12.73
N THR A 50 6.30 3.52 -13.67
CA THR A 50 7.02 4.00 -14.86
C THR A 50 6.12 4.20 -16.10
N ASN A 51 4.79 4.15 -15.94
CA ASN A 51 3.87 4.38 -17.05
C ASN A 51 4.05 5.80 -17.61
N GLU A 52 3.93 5.97 -18.92
CA GLU A 52 4.04 7.24 -19.64
C GLU A 52 3.12 8.34 -19.08
N MET A 53 1.98 7.98 -18.49
CA MET A 53 1.06 8.93 -17.86
C MET A 53 1.61 9.57 -16.56
N PHE A 54 2.69 9.04 -15.99
CA PHE A 54 3.32 9.54 -14.75
C PHE A 54 4.61 10.32 -15.03
N LYS A 55 4.62 11.11 -16.11
CA LYS A 55 5.70 12.03 -16.45
C LYS A 55 5.37 13.45 -15.95
N ASP A 56 6.31 14.37 -16.12
CA ASP A 56 6.10 15.81 -15.85
C ASP A 56 5.66 16.13 -14.41
N GLY A 57 6.23 15.40 -13.44
CA GLY A 57 5.94 15.60 -12.01
C GLY A 57 4.69 14.87 -11.51
N LEU A 58 3.99 14.12 -12.37
CA LEU A 58 2.94 13.19 -11.96
C LEU A 58 3.56 11.89 -11.42
N SER A 59 2.85 11.22 -10.51
CA SER A 59 3.29 9.95 -9.94
C SER A 59 2.12 9.03 -9.66
N LEU A 60 2.37 7.73 -9.60
CA LEU A 60 1.37 6.75 -9.17
C LEU A 60 0.86 7.05 -7.75
N HIS A 61 1.72 7.58 -6.88
CA HIS A 61 1.36 7.97 -5.50
C HIS A 61 0.35 9.12 -5.53
N GLY A 62 0.66 10.19 -6.28
CA GLY A 62 -0.23 11.34 -6.43
C GLY A 62 -1.57 10.93 -7.07
N PHE A 63 -1.52 10.13 -8.12
CA PHE A 63 -2.71 9.62 -8.81
C PHE A 63 -3.65 8.85 -7.87
N VAL A 64 -3.11 7.95 -7.04
CA VAL A 64 -3.92 7.21 -6.07
C VAL A 64 -4.39 8.10 -4.93
N LYS A 65 -3.52 8.99 -4.43
CA LYS A 65 -3.83 9.92 -3.34
C LYS A 65 -5.00 10.84 -3.69
N GLU A 66 -5.04 11.38 -4.90
CA GLU A 66 -6.14 12.24 -5.38
C GLU A 66 -7.46 11.48 -5.57
N ALA A 67 -7.40 10.17 -5.83
CA ALA A 67 -8.59 9.34 -6.01
C ALA A 67 -9.19 8.83 -4.68
N LEU A 68 -8.44 8.89 -3.58
CA LEU A 68 -8.89 8.35 -2.29
C LEU A 68 -9.77 9.33 -1.50
N PRO A 69 -10.78 8.83 -0.76
CA PRO A 69 -11.36 7.49 -0.83
C PRO A 69 -12.46 7.34 -1.92
N CYS A 70 -12.92 8.46 -2.48
CA CYS A 70 -14.21 8.52 -3.20
C CYS A 70 -14.20 7.90 -4.61
N SER A 71 -13.03 7.77 -5.25
CA SER A 71 -12.90 7.39 -6.66
C SER A 71 -12.13 6.08 -6.85
N VAL A 72 -12.01 5.25 -5.80
CA VAL A 72 -11.24 4.00 -5.82
C VAL A 72 -11.70 3.04 -6.90
N SER A 73 -13.01 2.92 -7.12
CA SER A 73 -13.56 2.05 -8.17
C SER A 73 -13.16 2.46 -9.59
N GLN A 74 -12.92 3.76 -9.83
CA GLN A 74 -12.56 4.30 -11.15
C GLN A 74 -11.08 4.07 -11.50
N ILE A 75 -10.22 4.05 -10.48
CA ILE A 75 -8.78 3.89 -10.66
C ILE A 75 -8.31 2.44 -10.58
N SER A 76 -9.15 1.59 -9.96
CA SER A 76 -8.89 0.16 -9.77
C SER A 76 -8.93 -0.61 -11.09
N ASP A 77 -8.15 -1.69 -11.16
CA ASP A 77 -8.18 -2.60 -12.30
C ASP A 77 -9.60 -3.19 -12.46
N PRO A 78 -10.25 -3.04 -13.63
CA PRO A 78 -11.61 -3.54 -13.86
C PRO A 78 -11.77 -5.05 -13.63
N THR A 79 -10.68 -5.83 -13.71
CA THR A 79 -10.69 -7.26 -13.44
C THR A 79 -10.98 -7.60 -11.97
N LEU A 80 -10.77 -6.66 -11.05
CA LEU A 80 -11.04 -6.84 -9.61
C LEU A 80 -12.54 -6.95 -9.29
N PHE A 81 -13.41 -6.41 -10.14
CA PHE A 81 -14.86 -6.37 -9.92
C PHE A 81 -15.65 -7.36 -10.78
N LYS A 82 -14.98 -8.27 -11.49
CA LYS A 82 -15.65 -9.35 -12.23
C LYS A 82 -16.25 -10.34 -11.24
N ILE A 83 -17.50 -10.10 -10.83
CA ILE A 83 -18.29 -10.99 -10.00
C ILE A 83 -19.33 -11.66 -10.88
N GLU A 84 -19.30 -12.98 -10.98
CA GLU A 84 -20.37 -13.79 -11.55
C GLU A 84 -21.44 -14.00 -10.46
N GLY A 85 -22.61 -13.36 -10.59
CA GLY A 85 -23.77 -13.56 -9.69
C GLY A 85 -24.64 -12.32 -9.49
N GLU A 86 -25.94 -12.45 -9.75
CA GLU A 86 -26.96 -11.40 -9.52
C GLU A 86 -27.64 -11.63 -8.14
N GLY A 87 -27.62 -10.63 -7.23
CA GLY A 87 -28.30 -10.70 -5.93
C GLY A 87 -27.81 -9.71 -4.87
N GLU A 88 -28.52 -9.59 -3.74
CA GLU A 88 -28.17 -8.70 -2.62
C GLU A 88 -26.81 -9.04 -1.98
N GLU A 89 -26.46 -10.33 -1.91
CA GLU A 89 -25.14 -10.77 -1.43
C GLU A 89 -24.00 -10.29 -2.32
N SER A 90 -24.20 -10.21 -3.64
CA SER A 90 -23.15 -9.72 -4.56
C SER A 90 -22.94 -8.22 -4.43
N PHE A 91 -24.00 -7.46 -4.13
CA PHE A 91 -23.92 -6.04 -3.82
C PHE A 91 -23.14 -5.77 -2.52
N ILE A 92 -23.49 -6.45 -1.42
CA ILE A 92 -22.79 -6.32 -0.11
C ILE A 92 -21.30 -6.71 -0.26
N ARG A 93 -21.02 -7.79 -1.00
CA ARG A 93 -19.64 -8.21 -1.28
C ARG A 93 -18.88 -7.16 -2.10
N GLY A 94 -19.54 -6.52 -3.06
CA GLY A 94 -18.97 -5.42 -3.84
C GLY A 94 -18.58 -4.24 -2.97
N GLU A 95 -19.45 -3.79 -2.07
CA GLU A 95 -19.15 -2.71 -1.12
C GLU A 95 -17.98 -3.07 -0.18
N LYS A 96 -17.95 -4.31 0.34
CA LYS A 96 -16.82 -4.79 1.16
C LYS A 96 -15.50 -4.74 0.39
N ILE A 97 -15.50 -5.15 -0.88
CA ILE A 97 -14.29 -5.10 -1.73
C ILE A 97 -13.82 -3.66 -1.93
N VAL A 98 -14.71 -2.73 -2.32
CA VAL A 98 -14.36 -1.32 -2.52
C VAL A 98 -13.79 -0.70 -1.24
N LYS A 99 -14.41 -0.98 -0.09
CA LYS A 99 -13.91 -0.54 1.21
C LYS A 99 -12.51 -1.07 1.50
N CYS A 100 -12.26 -2.36 1.27
CA CYS A 100 -10.95 -2.96 1.50
C CYS A 100 -9.89 -2.43 0.54
N LEU A 101 -10.23 -2.23 -0.74
CA LEU A 101 -9.35 -1.59 -1.71
C LEU A 101 -8.98 -0.16 -1.29
N SER A 102 -9.94 0.59 -0.74
CA SER A 102 -9.68 1.95 -0.24
C SER A 102 -8.61 1.92 0.87
N LEU A 103 -8.75 1.03 1.85
CA LEU A 103 -7.79 0.87 2.95
C LEU A 103 -6.41 0.39 2.44
N ILE A 104 -6.36 -0.57 1.52
CA ILE A 104 -5.10 -1.07 0.96
C ILE A 104 -4.36 0.03 0.19
N LEU A 105 -5.09 0.81 -0.62
CA LEU A 105 -4.51 1.92 -1.37
C LEU A 105 -4.06 3.06 -0.45
N GLU A 106 -4.76 3.32 0.65
CA GLU A 106 -4.33 4.28 1.68
C GLU A 106 -3.01 3.86 2.34
N ILE A 107 -2.89 2.58 2.74
CA ILE A 107 -1.61 2.00 3.19
C ILE A 107 -0.54 2.18 2.11
N GLY A 108 -0.87 1.92 0.84
CA GLY A 108 0.00 2.08 -0.31
C GLY A 108 0.51 3.51 -0.49
N VAL A 109 -0.36 4.51 -0.32
CA VAL A 109 0.00 5.94 -0.36
C VAL A 109 0.97 6.26 0.77
N HIS A 110 0.65 5.88 2.02
CA HIS A 110 1.60 6.08 3.13
C HIS A 110 2.95 5.38 2.88
N CYS A 111 2.94 4.14 2.40
CA CYS A 111 4.17 3.38 2.12
C CYS A 111 5.05 3.97 1.01
N SER A 112 4.46 4.73 0.09
CA SER A 112 5.13 5.31 -1.08
C SER A 112 5.49 6.79 -0.91
N SER A 113 5.25 7.39 0.26
CA SER A 113 5.68 8.77 0.57
C SER A 113 7.19 8.95 0.36
N GLU A 114 7.59 10.10 -0.18
CA GLU A 114 9.01 10.37 -0.46
C GLU A 114 9.84 10.42 0.82
N LEU A 115 9.33 11.10 1.85
CA LEU A 115 10.00 11.27 3.13
C LEU A 115 9.86 10.01 4.01
N PRO A 116 10.96 9.40 4.50
CA PRO A 116 10.90 8.22 5.35
C PRO A 116 10.02 8.38 6.60
N ARG A 117 10.01 9.57 7.20
CA ARG A 117 9.20 9.91 8.38
C ARG A 117 7.69 9.96 8.13
N GLU A 118 7.27 10.04 6.87
CA GLU A 118 5.86 10.04 6.48
C GLU A 118 5.38 8.63 6.09
N ARG A 119 6.31 7.68 5.95
CA ARG A 119 5.98 6.30 5.61
C ARG A 119 5.42 5.55 6.80
N MET A 120 4.39 4.74 6.62
CA MET A 120 3.85 3.90 7.69
C MET A 120 4.93 2.93 8.21
N ASP A 121 4.94 2.65 9.52
CA ASP A 121 5.81 1.61 10.08
C ASP A 121 5.41 0.23 9.55
N ILE A 122 6.37 -0.64 9.27
CA ILE A 122 6.07 -1.94 8.66
C ILE A 122 5.21 -2.83 9.57
N ASN A 123 5.31 -2.68 10.89
CA ASN A 123 4.46 -3.42 11.83
C ASN A 123 3.02 -2.93 11.76
N ASP A 124 2.82 -1.61 11.64
CA ASP A 124 1.50 -1.01 11.44
C ASP A 124 0.92 -1.42 10.08
N VAL A 125 1.74 -1.48 9.03
CA VAL A 125 1.33 -2.01 7.72
C VAL A 125 0.84 -3.45 7.86
N ALA A 126 1.60 -4.31 8.53
CA ALA A 126 1.23 -5.71 8.74
C ALA A 126 -0.06 -5.85 9.55
N ALA A 127 -0.22 -5.08 10.62
CA ALA A 127 -1.43 -5.07 11.46
C ALA A 127 -2.67 -4.64 10.65
N ASN A 128 -2.56 -3.56 9.88
CA ASN A 128 -3.67 -3.08 9.05
C ASN A 128 -4.02 -4.06 7.93
N LEU A 129 -3.02 -4.69 7.28
CA LEU A 129 -3.26 -5.72 6.27
C LEU A 129 -3.95 -6.96 6.87
N HIS A 130 -3.58 -7.35 8.09
CA HIS A 130 -4.29 -8.40 8.82
C HIS A 130 -5.75 -8.04 9.08
N PHE A 131 -6.02 -6.83 9.58
CA PHE A 131 -7.39 -6.35 9.79
C PHE A 131 -8.23 -6.34 8.50
N ILE A 132 -7.65 -5.88 7.38
CA ILE A 132 -8.32 -5.87 6.07
C ILE A 132 -8.63 -7.30 5.62
N LYS A 133 -7.69 -8.24 5.79
CA LYS A 133 -7.90 -9.65 5.48
C LYS A 133 -9.06 -10.24 6.28
N ASP A 134 -9.13 -9.94 7.57
CA ASP A 134 -10.20 -10.45 8.44
C ASP A 134 -11.56 -9.86 8.04
N THR A 135 -11.60 -8.57 7.69
CA THR A 135 -12.78 -7.89 7.14
C THR A 135 -13.27 -8.54 5.84
N LEU A 136 -12.35 -8.88 4.93
CA LEU A 136 -12.67 -9.55 3.66
C LEU A 136 -13.21 -10.96 3.85
N LEU A 137 -12.66 -11.70 4.81
CA LEU A 137 -13.05 -13.09 5.10
C LEU A 137 -14.28 -13.20 6.00
N GLY A 138 -14.80 -12.08 6.50
CA GLY A 138 -15.97 -12.06 7.38
C GLY A 138 -15.70 -12.52 8.80
N PHE A 139 -14.43 -12.48 9.24
CA PHE A 139 -14.09 -12.61 10.66
C PHE A 139 -14.42 -11.27 11.34
N GLU A 140 -15.71 -11.02 11.62
CA GLU A 140 -16.10 -9.95 12.51
C GLU A 140 -15.60 -10.30 13.91
N ILE A 141 -14.57 -9.59 14.38
CA ILE A 141 -14.13 -9.67 15.77
C ILE A 141 -15.19 -8.93 16.59
N HIS A 142 -16.00 -9.69 17.34
CA HIS A 142 -16.96 -9.18 18.31
C HIS A 142 -16.26 -8.79 19.61
#